data_AF-A0A2J0N030-F1
#
_entry.id   AF-A0A2J0N030-F1
#
_cell.length_a   1.000
_cell.length_b   1.000
_cell.length_c   1.000
_cell.angle_alpha   90.00
_cell.angle_beta   90.00
_cell.angle_gamma   90.00
#
_symmetry.space_group_name_H-M   'P 1'
#
loop_
_entity.id
_entity.type
_entity.pdbx_description
1 polymer ?
#
loop_
_entity_poly.entity_id
_entity_poly.type
_entity_poly.pdbx_seq_one_letter_code
_entity_poly.pdbx_strand_id
1 'polypeptide(L)'
;MLSYFISWSFTSGIHILARRLNETIVFFMILFLGYGIWLFLSEISPSFTKEGARGWLSQIPQSKKILAICFCLAFATTSTYASGPKLQLVTKDELAAAEIVWSAHQNDPQPYCVLANTWPLLGLEAVSGRRITAGNFPVYQEYAQPERVKIFEGMSKTPSQKWIDGAFAVTGSSVCYYMTEAKWVSDAVLNKTVELFGESQRVGLVYIWRVER
;
A
#
# COMPACT_ATOMS: atom_id res chain seq x y z
N MET A 1 15.88 -9.09 -7.27
CA MET A 1 15.24 -10.30 -7.83
C MET A 1 15.46 -11.53 -6.95
N LEU A 2 16.68 -11.89 -6.56
CA LEU A 2 16.93 -13.04 -5.66
C LEU A 2 16.21 -12.91 -4.31
N SER A 3 16.21 -11.71 -3.71
CA SER A 3 15.49 -11.42 -2.46
C SER A 3 13.98 -11.58 -2.59
N TYR A 4 13.40 -11.10 -3.69
CA TYR A 4 11.98 -11.31 -4.00
C TYR A 4 11.67 -12.78 -4.28
N PHE A 5 12.50 -13.50 -5.03
CA PHE A 5 12.31 -14.92 -5.30
C PHE A 5 12.33 -15.75 -4.02
N ILE A 6 13.33 -15.58 -3.15
CA ILE A 6 13.41 -16.27 -1.86
C ILE A 6 12.18 -15.93 -1.00
N SER A 7 11.79 -14.66 -0.98
CA SER A 7 10.64 -14.21 -0.19
C SER A 7 9.32 -14.77 -0.72
N TRP A 8 9.12 -14.83 -2.04
CA TRP A 8 7.90 -15.36 -2.66
C TRP A 8 7.82 -16.89 -2.63
N SER A 9 8.97 -17.57 -2.75
CA SER A 9 9.04 -19.04 -2.76
C SER A 9 8.97 -19.67 -1.37
N PHE A 10 9.38 -18.96 -0.32
CA PHE A 10 9.49 -19.53 1.03
C PHE A 10 8.64 -18.84 2.11
N THR A 11 8.07 -17.66 1.85
CA THR A 11 7.24 -16.95 2.84
C THR A 11 5.92 -16.49 2.23
N SER A 12 4.83 -16.57 3.00
CA SER A 12 3.54 -15.94 2.68
C SER A 12 3.35 -14.66 3.52
N GLY A 13 2.64 -13.66 2.99
CA GLY A 13 2.37 -12.39 3.67
C GLY A 13 3.34 -11.25 3.32
N ILE A 14 3.36 -10.18 4.13
CA ILE A 14 4.18 -8.98 3.86
C ILE A 14 5.69 -9.31 3.85
N HIS A 15 6.30 -9.25 2.67
CA HIS A 15 7.72 -9.47 2.43
C HIS A 15 8.62 -8.33 2.92
N ILE A 16 8.53 -8.00 4.22
CA ILE A 16 9.24 -6.89 4.86
C ILE A 16 10.75 -7.03 4.70
N LEU A 17 11.28 -8.25 4.83
CA LEU A 17 12.72 -8.52 4.68
C LEU A 17 13.20 -8.23 3.25
N ALA A 18 12.49 -8.74 2.24
CA ALA A 18 12.86 -8.47 0.85
C ALA A 18 12.78 -6.98 0.52
N ARG A 19 11.80 -6.28 1.09
CA ARG A 19 11.59 -4.84 0.91
C ARG A 19 12.71 -4.01 1.56
N ARG A 20 13.05 -4.30 2.82
CA ARG A 20 14.13 -3.63 3.55
C ARG A 20 15.52 -3.94 2.96
N LEU A 21 15.76 -5.18 2.56
CA LEU A 21 17.02 -5.57 1.92
C LEU A 21 17.20 -4.88 0.56
N ASN A 22 16.11 -4.66 -0.17
CA ASN A 22 16.15 -3.94 -1.44
C ASN A 22 16.57 -2.47 -1.27
N GLU A 23 16.10 -1.78 -0.24
CA GLU A 23 16.52 -0.41 0.09
C GLU A 23 18.03 -0.33 0.38
N THR A 24 18.56 -1.29 1.16
CA THR A 24 19.99 -1.40 1.44
C THR A 24 20.81 -1.66 0.17
N ILE A 25 20.34 -2.54 -0.72
CA ILE A 25 21.03 -2.85 -1.99
C ILE A 25 21.07 -1.62 -2.90
N VAL A 26 19.96 -0.88 -3.01
CA VAL A 26 19.89 0.37 -3.80
C VAL A 26 20.85 1.42 -3.24
N PHE A 27 20.94 1.56 -1.91
CA PHE A 27 21.89 2.47 -1.28
C PHE A 27 23.34 2.17 -1.67
N PHE A 28 23.77 0.91 -1.58
CA PHE A 28 25.14 0.53 -2.00
C PHE A 28 25.36 0.70 -3.50
N MET A 29 24.35 0.42 -4.34
CA MET A 29 24.43 0.64 -5.79
C MET A 29 24.63 2.11 -6.15
N ILE A 30 23.99 3.05 -5.43
CA ILE A 30 24.20 4.50 -5.62
C ILE A 30 25.62 4.91 -5.24
N LEU A 31 26.17 4.36 -4.15
CA LEU A 31 27.55 4.62 -3.77
C LEU A 31 28.55 4.11 -4.81
N PHE A 32 28.35 2.89 -5.32
CA PHE A 32 29.17 2.33 -6.40
C PHE A 32 29.04 3.13 -7.70
N LEU A 33 27.84 3.60 -8.03
CA LEU A 33 27.58 4.45 -9.18
C LEU A 33 28.33 5.78 -9.05
N GLY A 34 28.21 6.47 -7.91
CA GLY A 34 28.89 7.74 -7.65
C GLY A 34 30.41 7.59 -7.68
N TYR A 35 30.94 6.55 -7.06
CA TYR A 35 32.36 6.22 -7.10
C TYR A 35 32.83 5.93 -8.53
N GLY A 36 32.03 5.20 -9.31
CA GLY A 36 32.35 4.90 -10.69
C GLY A 36 32.37 6.13 -11.59
N ILE A 37 31.37 7.01 -11.46
CA ILE A 37 31.33 8.29 -12.17
C ILE A 37 32.54 9.15 -11.79
N TRP A 38 32.90 9.21 -10.51
CA TRP A 38 34.05 9.97 -10.02
C TRP A 38 35.37 9.46 -10.62
N LEU A 39 35.59 8.14 -10.67
CA LEU A 39 36.74 7.54 -11.34
C LEU A 39 36.74 7.84 -12.85
N PHE A 40 35.58 7.77 -13.51
CA PHE A 40 35.48 8.07 -14.93
C PHE A 40 35.81 9.53 -15.24
N LEU A 41 35.28 10.48 -14.45
CA LEU A 41 35.51 11.90 -14.63
C LEU A 41 36.95 12.33 -14.28
N SER A 42 37.56 11.70 -13.27
CA SER A 42 38.94 12.00 -12.86
C SER A 42 39.99 11.48 -13.87
N GLU A 43 39.66 10.47 -14.68
CA GLU A 43 40.53 9.94 -15.75
C GLU A 43 40.30 10.59 -17.13
N ILE A 44 39.39 11.57 -17.27
CA ILE A 44 39.30 12.40 -18.48
C ILE A 44 40.42 13.46 -18.45
N SER A 45 41.66 12.98 -18.52
CA SER A 45 42.86 13.75 -18.87
C SER A 45 43.07 13.63 -20.40
N PRO A 46 43.58 14.68 -21.09
CA PRO A 46 43.38 14.87 -22.52
C PRO A 46 44.34 14.01 -23.35
N SER A 47 44.11 12.71 -23.43
CA SER A 47 44.82 11.81 -24.36
C SER A 47 43.95 11.39 -25.54
N PHE A 48 42.79 12.02 -25.73
CA PHE A 48 41.91 11.84 -26.90
C PHE A 48 42.36 12.72 -28.07
N THR A 49 43.65 12.65 -28.43
CA THR A 49 44.11 13.12 -29.73
C THR A 49 44.90 12.02 -30.41
N LYS A 50 44.43 11.72 -31.62
CA LYS A 50 45.03 10.91 -32.68
C LYS A 50 44.78 9.40 -32.68
N GLU A 51 43.95 9.08 -33.68
CA GLU A 51 44.07 7.98 -34.63
C GLU A 51 43.14 6.77 -34.46
N GLY A 52 42.31 6.59 -35.49
CA GLY A 52 41.99 5.27 -36.01
C GLY A 52 40.62 4.74 -35.62
N ALA A 53 39.60 5.10 -36.41
CA ALA A 53 38.28 4.47 -36.40
C ALA A 53 38.31 3.01 -36.91
N ARG A 54 38.99 2.10 -36.19
CA ARG A 54 38.88 0.65 -36.38
C ARG A 54 38.86 -0.04 -35.02
N GLY A 55 37.65 -0.36 -34.56
CA GLY A 55 37.41 -1.15 -33.34
C GLY A 55 37.18 -0.33 -32.08
N TRP A 56 36.24 0.62 -32.10
CA TRP A 56 35.93 1.49 -30.95
C TRP A 56 35.60 0.74 -29.64
N LEU A 57 35.13 -0.52 -29.71
CA LEU A 57 34.92 -1.37 -28.53
C LEU A 57 36.17 -2.10 -28.01
N SER A 58 37.22 -2.32 -28.80
CA SER A 58 38.39 -3.10 -28.36
C SER A 58 39.43 -2.26 -27.60
N GLN A 59 39.46 -0.94 -27.84
CA GLN A 59 40.40 0.00 -27.20
C GLN A 59 39.89 0.59 -25.88
N ILE A 60 38.66 0.31 -25.48
CA ILE A 60 38.15 0.72 -24.16
C ILE A 60 38.85 -0.16 -23.10
N PRO A 61 39.60 0.42 -22.15
CA PRO A 61 40.23 -0.35 -21.08
C PRO A 61 39.18 -1.15 -20.31
N GLN A 62 39.55 -2.36 -19.87
CA GLN A 62 38.62 -3.30 -19.22
C GLN A 62 37.90 -2.66 -18.02
N SER A 63 38.56 -1.76 -17.29
CA SER A 63 37.98 -0.98 -16.20
C SER A 63 36.75 -0.17 -16.63
N LYS A 64 36.79 0.52 -17.77
CA LYS A 64 35.68 1.34 -18.30
C LYS A 64 34.51 0.47 -18.80
N LYS A 65 34.79 -0.74 -19.30
CA LYS A 65 33.74 -1.71 -19.68
C LYS A 65 33.01 -2.24 -18.45
N ILE A 66 33.75 -2.63 -17.41
CA ILE A 66 33.18 -3.08 -16.13
C ILE A 66 32.34 -1.95 -15.51
N LEU A 67 32.85 -0.72 -15.53
CA LEU A 67 32.14 0.45 -15.03
C LEU A 67 30.81 0.70 -15.75
N ALA A 68 30.81 0.62 -17.08
CA ALA A 68 29.60 0.81 -17.88
C ALA A 68 28.56 -0.28 -17.59
N ILE A 69 28.99 -1.53 -17.41
CA ILE A 69 28.11 -2.63 -17.00
C ILE A 69 27.53 -2.37 -15.60
N CYS A 70 28.37 -1.96 -14.64
CA CYS A 70 27.92 -1.60 -13.30
C CYS A 70 26.92 -0.43 -13.32
N PHE A 71 27.15 0.58 -14.16
CA PHE A 71 26.23 1.70 -14.37
C PHE A 71 24.87 1.20 -14.88
N CYS A 72 24.86 0.39 -15.93
CA CYS A 72 23.62 -0.15 -16.50
C CYS A 72 22.84 -1.00 -15.49
N LEU A 73 23.54 -1.82 -14.69
CA LEU A 73 22.92 -2.63 -13.63
C LEU A 73 22.35 -1.76 -12.50
N ALA A 74 23.09 -0.75 -12.04
CA ALA A 74 22.64 0.17 -11.01
C ALA A 74 21.44 1.01 -11.47
N PHE A 75 21.48 1.51 -12.70
CA PHE A 75 20.37 2.25 -13.30
C PHE A 75 19.12 1.39 -13.45
N ALA A 76 19.25 0.17 -13.98
CA ALA A 76 18.12 -0.76 -14.13
C ALA A 76 17.51 -1.16 -12.77
N THR A 77 18.33 -1.35 -11.74
CA THR A 77 17.86 -1.69 -10.40
C THR A 77 17.13 -0.51 -9.75
N THR A 78 17.69 0.70 -9.88
CA THR A 78 17.10 1.93 -9.32
C THR A 78 15.80 2.29 -10.04
N SER A 79 15.75 2.18 -11.38
CA SER A 79 14.55 2.48 -12.16
C SER A 79 13.42 1.48 -11.86
N THR A 80 13.74 0.20 -11.67
CA THR A 80 12.77 -0.82 -11.26
C THR A 80 12.19 -0.53 -9.87
N TYR A 81 13.01 -0.02 -8.94
CA TYR A 81 12.52 0.39 -7.62
C TYR A 81 11.65 1.65 -7.68
N ALA A 82 12.08 2.68 -8.40
CA ALA A 82 11.31 3.91 -8.60
C ALA A 82 9.98 3.64 -9.33
N SER A 83 9.95 2.63 -10.19
CA SER A 83 8.76 2.16 -10.91
C SER A 83 8.01 1.04 -10.18
N GLY A 84 8.37 0.76 -8.93
CA GLY A 84 7.79 -0.32 -8.13
C GLY A 84 6.26 -0.20 -8.01
N PRO A 85 5.58 -1.30 -7.66
CA PRO A 85 4.12 -1.32 -7.57
C PRO A 85 3.64 -0.24 -6.61
N LYS A 86 2.58 0.48 -6.97
CA LYS A 86 1.94 1.47 -6.11
C LYS A 86 1.59 0.78 -4.80
N LEU A 87 2.36 1.09 -3.76
CA LEU A 87 2.03 0.71 -2.40
C LEU A 87 0.71 1.39 -2.09
N GLN A 88 -0.33 0.60 -1.83
CA GLN A 88 -1.56 1.16 -1.30
C GLN A 88 -1.20 1.76 0.06
N LEU A 89 -1.54 3.04 0.23
CA LEU A 89 -1.27 3.85 1.40
C LEU A 89 -2.62 4.47 1.79
N VAL A 90 -2.78 4.79 3.08
CA VAL A 90 -3.95 5.55 3.53
C VAL A 90 -3.94 6.89 2.81
N THR A 91 -4.98 7.12 2.02
CA THR A 91 -5.19 8.36 1.28
C THR A 91 -5.66 9.47 2.21
N LYS A 92 -5.58 10.72 1.75
CA LYS A 92 -6.07 11.88 2.53
C LYS A 92 -7.55 11.78 2.83
N ASP A 93 -8.35 11.29 1.88
CA ASP A 93 -9.79 11.14 2.04
C ASP A 93 -10.12 10.05 3.06
N GLU A 94 -9.41 8.91 3.04
CA GLU A 94 -9.56 7.84 4.04
C GLU A 94 -9.18 8.31 5.44
N LEU A 95 -8.11 9.11 5.56
CA LEU A 95 -7.70 9.69 6.84
C LEU A 95 -8.75 10.68 7.37
N ALA A 96 -9.24 11.59 6.53
CA ALA A 96 -10.27 12.55 6.91
C ALA A 96 -11.59 11.85 7.29
N ALA A 97 -11.96 10.80 6.56
CA ALA A 97 -13.12 9.99 6.88
C ALA A 97 -12.95 9.29 8.24
N ALA A 98 -11.76 8.76 8.53
CA ALA A 98 -11.44 8.15 9.82
C ALA A 98 -11.49 9.16 10.99
N GLU A 99 -11.02 10.39 10.79
CA GLU A 99 -11.14 11.47 11.78
C GLU A 99 -12.59 11.80 12.10
N ILE A 100 -13.44 11.91 11.08
CA ILE A 100 -14.87 12.15 11.25
C ILE A 100 -15.53 11.00 12.01
N VAL A 101 -15.31 9.76 11.59
CA VAL A 101 -15.86 8.58 12.26
C VAL A 101 -15.40 8.52 13.70
N TRP A 102 -14.11 8.71 13.98
CA TRP A 102 -13.61 8.70 15.36
C TRP A 102 -14.21 9.82 16.22
N SER A 103 -14.31 11.03 15.67
CA SER A 103 -14.87 12.18 16.40
C SER A 103 -16.34 11.99 16.81
N ALA A 104 -17.10 11.22 16.04
CA ALA A 104 -18.46 10.83 16.38
C ALA A 104 -18.47 9.62 17.32
N HIS A 105 -17.72 8.57 16.98
CA HIS A 105 -17.76 7.27 17.65
C HIS A 105 -17.13 7.28 19.05
N GLN A 106 -16.26 8.25 19.37
CA GLN A 106 -15.69 8.41 20.72
C GLN A 106 -16.76 8.59 21.81
N ASN A 107 -17.95 9.08 21.45
CA ASN A 107 -19.08 9.27 22.37
C ASN A 107 -20.09 8.11 22.34
N ASP A 108 -19.95 7.17 21.40
CA ASP A 108 -20.86 6.03 21.30
C ASP A 108 -20.52 4.96 22.35
N PRO A 109 -21.51 4.12 22.74
CA PRO A 109 -21.29 3.01 23.67
C PRO A 109 -20.31 1.98 23.10
N GLN A 110 -19.42 1.48 23.94
CA GLN A 110 -18.61 0.30 23.61
C GLN A 110 -19.47 -0.96 23.64
N PRO A 111 -19.11 -2.01 22.86
CA PRO A 111 -17.95 -2.12 21.98
C PRO A 111 -18.14 -1.39 20.63
N TYR A 112 -17.04 -0.91 20.05
CA TYR A 112 -17.04 -0.20 18.76
C TYR A 112 -17.18 -1.14 17.56
N CYS A 113 -17.79 -0.65 16.48
CA CYS A 113 -17.97 -1.38 15.22
C CYS A 113 -17.74 -0.44 14.04
N VAL A 114 -16.71 -0.73 13.25
CA VAL A 114 -16.47 -0.07 11.98
C VAL A 114 -16.20 -1.12 10.92
N LEU A 115 -17.12 -1.23 9.96
CA LEU A 115 -17.04 -2.12 8.82
C LEU A 115 -16.45 -1.37 7.63
N ALA A 116 -15.17 -1.62 7.33
CA ALA A 116 -14.48 -0.96 6.22
C ALA A 116 -13.34 -1.84 5.67
N ASN A 117 -12.72 -1.40 4.57
CA ASN A 117 -11.53 -2.04 4.03
C ASN A 117 -10.29 -1.76 4.91
N THR A 118 -9.20 -2.47 4.65
CA THR A 118 -7.95 -2.44 5.42
C THR A 118 -7.38 -1.03 5.61
N TRP A 119 -7.34 -0.19 4.56
CA TRP A 119 -6.71 1.13 4.62
C TRP A 119 -7.49 2.17 5.44
N PRO A 120 -8.82 2.34 5.25
CA PRO A 120 -9.62 3.16 6.16
C PRO A 120 -9.50 2.73 7.62
N LEU A 121 -9.49 1.41 7.88
CA LEU A 121 -9.35 0.87 9.24
C LEU A 121 -7.98 1.17 9.85
N LEU A 122 -6.91 1.13 9.06
CA LEU A 122 -5.57 1.53 9.51
C LEU A 122 -5.53 3.03 9.84
N GLY A 123 -6.17 3.87 9.03
CA GLY A 123 -6.34 5.30 9.34
C GLY A 123 -7.07 5.52 10.66
N LEU A 124 -8.18 4.79 10.87
CA LEU A 124 -8.96 4.85 12.11
C LEU A 124 -8.18 4.37 13.33
N GLU A 125 -7.38 3.31 13.19
CA GLU A 125 -6.53 2.83 14.28
C GLU A 125 -5.48 3.87 14.68
N ALA A 126 -4.90 4.57 13.70
CA ALA A 126 -3.95 5.65 13.95
C ALA A 126 -4.61 6.84 14.67
N VAL A 127 -5.76 7.31 14.19
CA VAL A 127 -6.46 8.47 14.74
C VAL A 127 -7.09 8.18 16.11
N SER A 128 -7.62 6.97 16.31
CA SER A 128 -8.22 6.56 17.60
C SER A 128 -7.19 6.23 18.67
N GLY A 129 -5.89 6.28 18.36
CA GLY A 129 -4.83 5.87 19.29
C GLY A 129 -4.95 4.40 19.71
N ARG A 130 -5.34 3.53 18.77
CA ARG A 130 -5.60 2.08 18.98
C ARG A 130 -6.77 1.74 19.90
N ARG A 131 -7.70 2.66 20.17
CA ARG A 131 -8.96 2.32 20.84
C ARG A 131 -9.88 1.48 19.95
N ILE A 132 -9.77 1.66 18.64
CA ILE A 132 -10.42 0.81 17.64
C ILE A 132 -9.33 0.14 16.81
N THR A 133 -9.05 -1.13 17.09
CA THR A 133 -8.09 -1.92 16.30
C THR A 133 -8.83 -2.58 15.15
N ALA A 134 -8.43 -2.27 13.91
CA ALA A 134 -9.04 -2.77 12.69
C ALA A 134 -10.59 -2.71 12.67
N GLY A 135 -11.21 -1.68 13.27
CA GLY A 135 -12.69 -1.56 13.29
C GLY A 135 -13.43 -2.62 14.09
N ASN A 136 -12.72 -3.47 14.85
CA ASN A 136 -13.21 -4.76 15.35
C ASN A 136 -13.61 -5.71 14.20
N PHE A 137 -13.04 -5.53 13.02
CA PHE A 137 -13.10 -6.35 11.81
C PHE A 137 -11.68 -6.53 11.24
N PRO A 138 -10.86 -7.46 11.75
CA PRO A 138 -9.55 -7.72 11.16
C PRO A 138 -9.72 -8.28 9.74
N VAL A 139 -9.40 -7.45 8.74
CA VAL A 139 -9.43 -7.78 7.30
C VAL A 139 -8.03 -8.08 6.74
N TYR A 140 -6.96 -7.88 7.51
CA TYR A 140 -5.59 -8.23 7.08
C TYR A 140 -5.51 -9.71 6.67
N GLN A 141 -4.87 -10.05 5.54
CA GLN A 141 -4.74 -11.44 5.11
C GLN A 141 -4.13 -12.35 6.20
N GLU A 142 -3.26 -11.81 7.03
CA GLU A 142 -2.55 -12.50 8.11
C GLU A 142 -3.36 -12.64 9.41
N TYR A 143 -4.40 -11.81 9.59
CA TYR A 143 -5.26 -11.80 10.79
C TYR A 143 -6.75 -11.95 10.46
N ALA A 144 -7.04 -12.30 9.21
CA ALA A 144 -8.38 -12.39 8.66
C ALA A 144 -9.18 -13.41 9.45
N GLN A 145 -10.26 -12.94 10.09
CA GLN A 145 -11.28 -13.85 10.61
C GLN A 145 -12.25 -14.12 9.46
N PRO A 146 -12.34 -15.37 8.93
CA PRO A 146 -13.10 -15.67 7.73
C PRO A 146 -14.55 -15.18 7.77
N GLU A 147 -15.16 -15.23 8.97
CA GLU A 147 -16.52 -14.76 9.20
C GLU A 147 -16.66 -13.24 9.06
N ARG A 148 -15.71 -12.46 9.59
CA ARG A 148 -15.68 -11.00 9.51
C ARG A 148 -15.36 -10.49 8.10
N VAL A 149 -14.44 -11.17 7.40
CA VAL A 149 -14.15 -10.88 5.99
C VAL A 149 -15.38 -11.15 5.13
N LYS A 150 -16.10 -12.25 5.37
CA LYS A 150 -17.34 -12.56 4.65
C LYS A 150 -18.42 -11.50 4.84
N ILE A 151 -18.54 -10.92 6.03
CA ILE A 151 -19.47 -9.81 6.29
C ILE A 151 -19.09 -8.58 5.46
N PHE A 152 -17.82 -8.18 5.47
CA PHE A 152 -17.35 -7.02 4.69
C PHE A 152 -17.50 -7.23 3.19
N GLU A 153 -17.09 -8.39 2.67
CA GLU A 153 -17.25 -8.71 1.25
C GLU A 153 -18.71 -8.81 0.83
N GLY A 154 -19.54 -9.43 1.67
CA GLY A 154 -20.98 -9.53 1.46
C GLY A 154 -21.61 -8.14 1.39
N MET A 155 -21.27 -7.27 2.33
CA MET A 155 -21.75 -5.89 2.34
C MET A 155 -21.29 -5.10 1.10
N SER A 156 -20.03 -5.27 0.68
CA SER A 156 -19.45 -4.53 -0.45
C SER A 156 -19.88 -5.04 -1.83
N LYS A 157 -20.38 -6.29 -1.94
CA LYS A 157 -20.84 -6.89 -3.19
C LYS A 157 -22.36 -6.96 -3.30
N THR A 158 -23.03 -7.33 -2.21
CA THR A 158 -24.49 -7.53 -2.14
C THR A 158 -25.06 -6.97 -0.83
N PRO A 159 -25.18 -5.63 -0.71
CA PRO A 159 -25.69 -4.96 0.49
C PRO A 159 -27.03 -5.57 0.91
N SER A 160 -27.15 -5.87 2.21
CA SER A 160 -28.37 -6.39 2.81
C SER A 160 -28.34 -6.20 4.32
N GLN A 161 -29.52 -6.10 4.93
CA GLN A 161 -29.67 -6.01 6.39
C GLN A 161 -28.98 -7.17 7.12
N LYS A 162 -29.00 -8.37 6.53
CA LYS A 162 -28.31 -9.56 7.07
C LYS A 162 -26.83 -9.32 7.36
N TRP A 163 -26.12 -8.55 6.53
CA TRP A 163 -24.70 -8.31 6.73
C TRP A 163 -24.44 -7.36 7.90
N ILE A 164 -25.24 -6.31 8.04
CA ILE A 164 -25.09 -5.38 9.16
C ILE A 164 -25.55 -6.03 10.49
N ASP A 165 -26.60 -6.84 10.46
CA ASP A 165 -27.04 -7.63 11.63
C ASP A 165 -25.94 -8.60 12.06
N GLY A 166 -25.26 -9.23 11.10
CA GLY A 166 -24.07 -10.05 11.35
C GLY A 166 -22.93 -9.23 11.96
N ALA A 167 -22.75 -7.98 11.53
CA ALA A 167 -21.74 -7.11 12.10
C ALA A 167 -22.03 -6.76 13.57
N PHE A 168 -23.28 -6.43 13.89
CA PHE A 168 -23.74 -6.23 15.26
C PHE A 168 -23.59 -7.49 16.11
N ALA A 169 -23.93 -8.67 15.56
CA ALA A 169 -23.82 -9.93 16.29
C ALA A 169 -22.37 -10.29 16.66
N VAL A 170 -21.42 -10.06 15.75
CA VAL A 170 -20.01 -10.40 15.97
C VAL A 170 -19.30 -9.38 16.86
N THR A 171 -19.69 -8.10 16.79
CA THR A 171 -19.07 -7.04 17.60
C THR A 171 -19.74 -6.86 18.95
N GLY A 172 -21.03 -7.16 19.07
CA GLY A 172 -21.85 -6.82 20.24
C GLY A 172 -22.18 -5.33 20.36
N SER A 173 -21.92 -4.53 19.32
CA SER A 173 -22.14 -3.08 19.31
C SER A 173 -23.61 -2.72 19.11
N SER A 174 -24.02 -1.53 19.56
CA SER A 174 -25.32 -0.93 19.25
C SER A 174 -25.28 0.02 18.05
N VAL A 175 -24.08 0.54 17.74
CA VAL A 175 -23.83 1.46 16.63
C VAL A 175 -22.69 0.89 15.80
N CYS A 176 -22.88 0.81 14.49
CA CYS A 176 -21.85 0.40 13.55
C CYS A 176 -21.71 1.40 12.41
N TYR A 177 -20.47 1.75 12.08
CA TYR A 177 -20.16 2.59 10.93
C TYR A 177 -19.78 1.71 9.75
N TYR A 178 -20.38 1.93 8.59
CA TYR A 178 -19.93 1.33 7.33
C TYR A 178 -19.17 2.39 6.52
N MET A 179 -17.94 2.08 6.11
CA MET A 179 -17.13 2.96 5.26
C MET A 179 -16.66 2.23 4.02
N THR A 180 -16.81 2.86 2.85
CA THR A 180 -16.34 2.31 1.58
C THR A 180 -15.90 3.41 0.63
N GLU A 181 -14.97 3.11 -0.28
CA GLU A 181 -14.50 4.06 -1.28
C GLU A 181 -15.23 3.89 -2.60
N ALA A 182 -15.43 5.00 -3.32
CA ALA A 182 -16.05 5.00 -4.65
C ALA A 182 -15.37 4.08 -5.67
N LYS A 183 -14.06 3.83 -5.53
CA LYS A 183 -13.33 2.92 -6.43
C LYS A 183 -13.64 1.43 -6.21
N TRP A 184 -14.24 1.06 -5.07
CA TRP A 184 -14.53 -0.33 -4.70
C TRP A 184 -16.00 -0.71 -4.83
N VAL A 185 -16.88 0.24 -5.13
CA VAL A 185 -18.33 0.07 -5.11
C VAL A 185 -18.90 0.51 -6.45
N SER A 186 -19.71 -0.34 -7.06
CA SER A 186 -20.47 0.02 -8.26
C SER A 186 -21.70 0.84 -7.92
N ASP A 187 -22.20 1.63 -8.87
CA ASP A 187 -23.40 2.46 -8.66
C ASP A 187 -24.62 1.63 -8.19
N ALA A 188 -24.75 0.40 -8.68
CA ALA A 188 -25.81 -0.51 -8.24
C ALA A 188 -25.70 -0.90 -6.76
N VAL A 189 -24.48 -1.17 -6.27
CA VAL A 189 -24.24 -1.47 -4.85
C VAL A 189 -24.43 -0.21 -4.00
N LEU A 190 -23.96 0.94 -4.48
CA LEU A 190 -24.13 2.21 -3.78
C LEU A 190 -25.60 2.58 -3.62
N ASN A 191 -26.39 2.55 -4.71
CA ASN A 191 -27.82 2.85 -4.67
C ASN A 191 -28.56 1.91 -3.72
N LYS A 192 -28.25 0.62 -3.75
CA LYS A 192 -28.85 -0.34 -2.82
C LYS A 192 -28.47 -0.08 -1.36
N THR A 193 -27.26 0.39 -1.10
CA THR A 193 -26.82 0.77 0.24
C THR A 193 -27.54 2.02 0.73
N VAL A 194 -27.78 2.98 -0.16
CA VAL A 194 -28.58 4.18 0.10
C VAL A 194 -30.05 3.82 0.36
N GLU A 195 -30.63 2.87 -0.38
CA GLU A 195 -31.98 2.36 -0.11
C GLU A 195 -32.09 1.71 1.29
N LEU A 196 -31.04 1.05 1.76
CA LEU A 196 -31.03 0.36 3.05
C LEU A 196 -30.80 1.30 4.25
N PHE A 197 -29.86 2.25 4.13
CA PHE A 197 -29.38 3.06 5.25
C PHE A 197 -29.59 4.56 5.09
N GLY A 198 -30.19 4.99 3.98
CA GLY A 198 -30.32 6.38 3.61
C GLY A 198 -29.04 6.97 3.01
N GLU A 199 -29.07 8.29 2.83
CA GLU A 199 -27.96 9.03 2.23
C GLU A 199 -26.67 8.92 3.06
N SER A 200 -25.56 8.70 2.37
CA SER A 200 -24.24 8.60 3.00
C SER A 200 -23.68 9.97 3.34
N GLN A 201 -22.94 10.07 4.43
CA GLN A 201 -22.00 11.17 4.59
C GLN A 201 -20.78 10.92 3.69
N ARG A 202 -20.48 11.88 2.82
CA ARG A 202 -19.37 11.76 1.85
C ARG A 202 -18.20 12.65 2.21
N VAL A 203 -17.00 12.09 2.20
CA VAL A 203 -15.72 12.79 2.42
C VAL A 203 -14.81 12.45 1.25
N GLY A 204 -14.70 13.37 0.28
CA GLY A 204 -13.96 13.13 -0.96
C GLY A 204 -14.50 11.90 -1.71
N LEU A 205 -13.69 10.84 -1.81
CA LEU A 205 -14.06 9.56 -2.43
C LEU A 205 -14.58 8.49 -1.45
N VAL A 206 -14.75 8.82 -0.17
CA VAL A 206 -15.21 7.87 0.86
C VAL A 206 -16.67 8.14 1.22
N TYR A 207 -17.47 7.08 1.26
CA TYR A 207 -18.85 7.08 1.74
C TYR A 207 -18.91 6.48 3.13
N ILE A 208 -19.67 7.11 4.02
CA ILE A 208 -19.79 6.76 5.43
C ILE A 208 -21.28 6.67 5.77
N TRP A 209 -21.68 5.56 6.39
CA TRP A 209 -23.01 5.40 6.98
C TRP A 209 -22.86 5.09 8.47
N ARG A 210 -23.72 5.69 9.28
CA ARG A 210 -23.90 5.34 10.69
C ARG A 210 -25.18 4.53 10.80
N VAL A 211 -25.07 3.30 11.28
CA VAL A 211 -26.20 2.39 11.44
C VAL A 211 -26.38 2.07 12.91
N GLU A 212 -27.61 2.17 13.39
CA GLU A 212 -28.00 1.78 14.74
C GLU A 212 -28.83 0.50 14.67
N ARG A 213 -28.79 -0.28 15.74
CA ARG A 213 -29.54 -1.54 15.87
C ARG A 213 -31.02 -1.34 16.12
#